data_AF-A0AAN5LG08-F1
#
_entry.id   AF-A0AAN5LG08-F1
#
_cell.length_a   1.000
_cell.length_b   1.000
_cell.length_c   1.000
_cell.angle_alpha   90.00
_cell.angle_beta   90.00
_cell.angle_gamma   90.00
#
_symmetry.space_group_name_H-M   'P 1'
#
loop_
_entity.id
_entity.type
_entity.pdbx_description
1 polymer ?
#
loop_
_entity_poly.entity_id
_entity_poly.type
_entity_poly.pdbx_seq_one_letter_code
_entity_poly.pdbx_strand_id
1 'polypeptide(L)' 'MNIITVKEAVYTESGQITCQIQVEGISGTCPFTASPDDPEAHGRQFWADLKAEKYGEVKP' A
#
# COMPACT_ATOMS: atom_id res chain seq x y z
N MET A 1 9.80 -5.72 3.19
CA MET A 1 9.05 -5.97 1.96
C MET A 1 9.53 -4.99 0.91
N ASN A 2 9.98 -5.46 -0.27
CA ASN A 2 10.44 -4.58 -1.34
C ASN A 2 9.34 -4.45 -2.40
N ILE A 3 8.62 -3.34 -2.38
CA ILE A 3 7.47 -3.09 -3.25
C ILE A 3 7.97 -2.41 -4.52
N ILE A 4 7.70 -3.03 -5.66
CA ILE A 4 8.12 -2.57 -6.98
C ILE A 4 7.10 -1.58 -7.55
N THR A 5 5.82 -1.95 -7.51
CA THR A 5 4.73 -1.08 -8.00
C THR A 5 3.50 -1.22 -7.13
N VAL A 6 2.72 -0.13 -7.08
CA VAL A 6 1.39 -0.09 -6.49
C VAL A 6 0.41 0.34 -7.56
N LYS A 7 -0.75 -0.30 -7.59
CA LYS A 7 -1.85 0.01 -8.50
C LYS A 7 -3.15 0.10 -7.70
N GLU A 8 -4.09 0.89 -8.23
CA GLU A 8 -5.45 0.99 -7.69
C GLU A 8 -5.46 1.28 -6.19
N ALA A 9 -4.60 2.19 -5.73
CA ALA A 9 -4.60 2.63 -4.35
C ALA A 9 -5.83 3.50 -4.09
N VAL A 10 -6.65 3.10 -3.12
CA VAL A 10 -7.91 3.76 -2.76
C VAL A 10 -8.02 3.84 -1.24
N TYR A 11 -8.44 4.99 -0.73
CA TYR A 11 -8.78 5.16 0.68
C TYR A 11 -10.07 4.40 1.02
N THR A 12 -10.07 3.78 2.18
CA THR A 12 -11.26 3.17 2.78
C THR A 12 -11.91 4.16 3.73
N GLU A 13 -13.18 3.96 4.05
CA GLU A 13 -13.92 4.79 5.02
C GLU A 13 -13.24 4.84 6.40
N SER A 14 -12.45 3.82 6.75
CA SER A 14 -11.67 3.76 7.99
C SER A 14 -10.32 4.49 7.92
N GLY A 15 -9.96 5.11 6.80
CA GLY A 15 -8.65 5.79 6.60
C GLY A 15 -7.48 4.85 6.28
N GLN A 16 -7.75 3.56 6.08
CA GLN A 16 -6.78 2.59 5.54
C GLN A 16 -6.71 2.74 4.02
N ILE A 17 -5.65 2.22 3.38
CA ILE A 17 -5.48 2.26 1.93
C ILE A 17 -5.47 0.83 1.40
N THR A 18 -6.45 0.49 0.57
CA THR A 18 -6.46 -0.77 -0.18
C THR A 18 -5.82 -0.56 -1.53
N CYS A 19 -4.91 -1.44 -1.93
CA CYS A 19 -4.20 -1.34 -3.19
C CYS A 19 -3.74 -2.71 -3.70
N GLN A 20 -3.32 -2.77 -4.95
CA GLN A 20 -2.62 -3.92 -5.52
C GLN A 20 -1.13 -3.64 -5.55
N ILE A 21 -0.33 -4.46 -4.85
CA ILE A 21 1.12 -4.32 -4.80
C ILE A 21 1.81 -5.41 -5.62
N GLN A 22 2.91 -5.07 -6.27
CA GLN A 22 3.84 -6.04 -6.83
C GLN A 22 5.09 -6.05 -5.95
N VAL A 23 5.43 -7.21 -5.42
CA VAL A 23 6.60 -7.40 -4.55
C VAL A 23 7.70 -8.09 -5.35
N GLU A 24 8.95 -7.68 -5.10
CA GLU A 24 10.10 -8.34 -5.71
C GLU A 24 10.13 -9.83 -5.36
N GLY A 25 10.30 -10.67 -6.39
CA GLY A 25 10.28 -12.13 -6.25
C GLY A 25 8.88 -12.76 -6.31
N ILE A 26 7.81 -11.98 -6.37
CA ILE A 26 6.43 -12.47 -6.58
C ILE A 26 5.95 -12.05 -7.97
N SER A 27 5.56 -13.03 -8.78
CA SER A 27 4.97 -12.77 -10.10
C SER A 27 3.51 -12.34 -9.94
N GLY A 28 3.19 -11.14 -10.40
CA GLY A 28 1.83 -10.59 -10.39
C GLY A 28 1.62 -9.54 -9.31
N THR A 29 0.39 -9.00 -9.27
CA THR A 29 -0.05 -8.10 -8.22
C THR A 29 -0.81 -8.87 -7.15
N CYS A 30 -0.60 -8.50 -5.89
CA CYS A 30 -1.30 -9.05 -4.74
C CYS A 30 -2.12 -7.95 -4.08
N PRO A 31 -3.40 -8.19 -3.72
CA PRO A 31 -4.16 -7.24 -2.94
C PRO A 31 -3.52 -7.06 -1.55
N PHE A 32 -3.32 -5.80 -1.15
CA PHE A 32 -2.75 -5.44 0.13
C PHE A 32 -3.53 -4.27 0.75
N THR A 33 -3.73 -4.34 2.06
CA THR A 33 -4.37 -3.26 2.83
C THR A 33 -3.31 -2.66 3.74
N ALA A 34 -2.92 -1.42 3.44
CA ALA A 34 -2.01 -0.66 4.27
C ALA A 34 -2.80 0.09 5.34
N SER A 35 -2.36 -0.01 6.60
CA SER A 35 -2.99 0.63 7.74
C SER A 35 -1.96 1.39 8.59
N PRO A 36 -2.32 2.55 9.15
CA PRO A 36 -1.45 3.24 10.11
C PRO A 36 -1.31 2.46 11.43
N ASP A 37 -2.29 1.61 11.76
CA ASP A 37 -2.34 0.77 12.95
C ASP A 37 -1.88 -0.67 12.67
N ASP A 38 -1.24 -0.91 11.51
CA ASP A 38 -0.73 -2.24 11.17
C ASP A 38 0.23 -2.74 12.25
N PRO A 39 0.11 -3.99 12.74
CA PRO A 39 0.99 -4.51 13.78
C PRO A 39 2.45 -4.57 13.31
N GLU A 40 2.68 -4.77 12.01
CA GLU A 40 4.01 -4.86 11.44
C GLU A 40 4.55 -3.48 11.06
N ALA A 41 5.81 -3.21 11.39
CA ALA A 41 6.44 -1.91 11.12
C ALA A 41 6.44 -1.57 9.62
N HIS A 42 6.58 -2.58 8.77
CA HIS A 42 6.59 -2.39 7.32
C HIS A 42 5.22 -2.00 6.76
N GLY A 43 4.10 -2.45 7.36
CA GLY A 43 2.75 -2.06 6.95
C GLY A 43 2.47 -0.59 7.25
N ARG A 44 2.88 -0.11 8.43
CA ARG A 44 2.78 1.31 8.82
C ARG A 44 3.64 2.22 7.95
N GLN A 45 4.89 1.81 7.69
CA GLN A 45 5.78 2.54 6.78
C GLN A 45 5.19 2.62 5.38
N PHE A 46 4.65 1.51 4.87
CA PHE A 46 4.04 1.49 3.55
C PHE A 46 2.80 2.41 3.46
N TRP A 47 1.93 2.42 4.48
CA TRP A 47 0.82 3.36 4.53
C TRP A 47 1.28 4.82 4.49
N ALA A 48 2.34 5.16 5.23
CA ALA A 48 2.91 6.51 5.22
C ALA A 48 3.51 6.88 3.86
N ASP A 49 4.18 5.94 3.19
CA ASP A 49 4.72 6.15 1.84
C ASP A 49 3.63 6.30 0.78
N LEU A 50 2.54 5.52 0.87
CA LEU A 50 1.35 5.68 0.02
C LEU A 50 0.71 7.05 0.21
N LYS A 51 0.52 7.46 1.46
CA LYS A 51 -0.03 8.78 1.80
C LYS A 51 0.85 9.92 1.31
N ALA A 52 2.17 9.71 1.26
CA ALA A 52 3.14 10.64 0.69
C ALA A 52 3.23 10.56 -0.84
N GLU A 53 2.33 9.82 -1.49
CA GLU A 53 2.24 9.66 -2.95
C GLU A 53 3.52 9.12 -3.61
N LYS A 54 4.39 8.44 -2.85
CA LYS A 54 5.65 7.86 -3.38
C LYS A 54 5.42 6.82 -4.48
N TYR A 55 4.28 6.15 -4.45
CA TYR A 55 3.92 5.08 -5.37
C TYR A 55 2.83 5.50 -6.38
N GLY A 56 2.47 6.79 -6.40
CA GLY A 56 1.39 7.33 -7.21
C GLY A 56 0.26 7.91 -6.36
N GLU A 57 -0.74 8.46 -7.05
CA GLU A 57 -1.94 9.04 -6.44
C GLU A 57 -2.78 7.95 -5.77
N VAL A 58 -3.16 8.20 -4.50
CA VAL A 58 -4.13 7.38 -3.78
C VAL A 58 -5.50 8.02 -3.97
N LYS A 59 -6.40 7.31 -4.63
CA LYS A 59 -7.76 7.80 -4.86
C LYS A 59 -8.52 7.89 -3.53
N PRO A 60 -9.35 8.93 -3.36
CA PRO A 60 -10.24 9.04 -2.20
C PRO A 60 -11.27 7.91 -2.15
#